data_AF-A0A917HWB6-F1
#
_entry.id   AF-A0A917HWB6-F1
#
_cell.length_a   1.000
_cell.length_b   1.000
_cell.length_c   1.000
_cell.angle_alpha   90.00
_cell.angle_beta   90.00
_cell.angle_gamma   90.00
#
_symmetry.space_group_name_H-M   'P 1'
#
loop_
_entity.id
_entity.type
_entity.pdbx_description
1 polymer ?
#
loop_
_entity_poly.entity_id
_entity_poly.type
_entity_poly.pdbx_seq_one_letter_code
_entity_poly.pdbx_strand_id
1 'polypeptide(L)'
;MNFIRKIVKPRQKKDEAFLNELKQLLRFSPKKISYYKKAFTHRSLKLTDEHGDPINYERLEFLGDAMLGSIIASYLYKKVPEGSEGYLTQMRSKIVSREHLNELGKDLNLIQFVKSNISKDNIGDNIHGNIFEALVGAIYLDRGYNYCKKFIYEKVISPYVDIEKLEGKVTSYKGLIIEWCQKQKKAYDFDVYEDSGNEHIKHFSVKISIEGVLVAKGRATSKKKAEEQAAKRVFFAMQEEITNS
;
A
#
# COMPACT_ATOMS: atom_id res chain seq x y z
N MET A 1 -52.34 13.13 17.91
CA MET A 1 -52.51 12.15 16.82
C MET A 1 -51.16 11.53 16.49
N ASN A 2 -51.13 10.21 16.56
CA ASN A 2 -50.09 9.25 16.15
C ASN A 2 -49.50 9.56 14.76
N PHE A 3 -48.36 9.05 14.28
CA PHE A 3 -47.28 8.17 14.71
C PHE A 3 -46.35 8.17 13.48
N ILE A 4 -45.05 8.46 13.59
CA ILE A 4 -44.02 7.77 12.78
C ILE A 4 -42.74 7.70 13.63
N ARG A 5 -42.72 6.81 14.62
CA ARG A 5 -41.44 6.29 15.11
C ARG A 5 -40.94 5.33 14.02
N LYS A 6 -39.96 5.78 13.22
CA LYS A 6 -39.23 4.90 12.31
C LYS A 6 -38.72 3.71 13.11
N ILE A 7 -39.23 2.52 12.76
CA ILE A 7 -38.86 1.24 13.34
C ILE A 7 -37.39 0.99 12.98
N VAL A 8 -36.49 1.34 13.89
CA VAL A 8 -35.11 0.85 13.85
C VAL A 8 -35.17 -0.59 14.35
N LYS A 9 -34.97 -1.56 13.45
CA LYS A 9 -34.84 -2.97 13.85
C LYS A 9 -33.75 -3.07 14.92
N PRO A 10 -33.97 -3.81 16.02
CA PRO A 10 -32.96 -3.98 17.07
C PRO A 10 -31.71 -4.59 16.45
N ARG A 11 -30.58 -3.88 16.61
CA ARG A 11 -29.29 -4.33 16.09
C ARG A 11 -28.79 -5.47 16.98
N GLN A 12 -28.22 -6.53 16.40
CA GLN A 12 -27.66 -7.61 17.20
C GLN A 12 -26.51 -7.06 18.07
N LYS A 13 -26.38 -7.50 19.32
CA LYS A 13 -25.38 -7.03 20.30
C LYS A 13 -23.93 -7.02 19.76
N LYS A 14 -23.56 -8.00 18.91
CA LYS A 14 -22.25 -8.06 18.24
C LYS A 14 -22.03 -6.94 17.22
N ASP A 15 -23.09 -6.49 16.55
CA ASP A 15 -23.02 -5.38 15.59
C ASP A 15 -22.88 -4.03 16.29
N GLU A 16 -23.37 -3.90 17.52
CA GLU A 16 -23.21 -2.70 18.34
C GLU A 16 -21.77 -2.54 18.84
N ALA A 17 -21.16 -3.63 19.33
CA ALA A 17 -19.76 -3.62 19.74
C ALA A 17 -18.83 -3.23 18.58
N PHE A 18 -18.97 -3.92 17.44
CA PHE A 18 -18.19 -3.61 16.23
C PHE A 18 -18.39 -2.16 15.75
N LEU A 19 -19.62 -1.65 15.81
CA LEU A 19 -19.90 -0.25 15.45
C LEU A 19 -19.21 0.73 16.39
N ASN A 20 -19.16 0.45 17.69
CA ASN A 20 -18.52 1.32 18.68
C ASN A 20 -17.01 1.37 18.48
N GLU A 21 -16.37 0.22 18.26
CA GLU A 21 -14.94 0.14 17.93
C GLU A 21 -14.63 0.90 16.63
N LEU A 22 -15.46 0.71 15.58
CA LEU A 22 -15.31 1.47 14.34
C LEU A 22 -15.45 2.98 14.55
N LYS A 23 -16.41 3.43 15.36
CA LYS A 23 -16.57 4.86 15.65
C LYS A 23 -15.33 5.46 16.30
N GLN A 24 -14.67 4.71 17.19
CA GLN A 24 -13.43 5.15 17.83
C GLN A 24 -12.28 5.25 16.82
N LEU A 25 -12.15 4.25 15.94
CA LEU A 25 -11.15 4.24 14.86
C LEU A 25 -11.36 5.39 13.87
N LEU A 26 -12.61 5.56 13.40
CA LEU A 26 -12.99 6.46 12.32
C LEU A 26 -13.19 7.92 12.76
N ARG A 27 -13.51 8.16 14.04
CA ARG A 27 -13.94 9.47 14.58
C ARG A 27 -15.21 10.03 13.93
N PHE A 28 -16.01 9.17 13.29
CA PHE A 28 -17.36 9.45 12.81
C PHE A 28 -18.21 8.17 12.81
N SER A 29 -19.53 8.31 12.67
CA SER A 29 -20.47 7.18 12.75
C SER A 29 -20.82 6.59 11.37
N PRO A 30 -20.52 5.31 11.07
CA PRO A 30 -20.96 4.67 9.83
C PRO A 30 -22.47 4.78 9.56
N LYS A 31 -22.89 5.13 8.34
CA LYS A 31 -24.31 5.10 7.92
C LYS A 31 -24.74 3.68 7.54
N LYS A 32 -23.93 2.96 6.77
CA LYS A 32 -24.15 1.61 6.26
C LYS A 32 -23.00 0.68 6.67
N ILE A 33 -23.21 -0.04 7.77
CA ILE A 33 -22.21 -0.92 8.37
C ILE A 33 -21.78 -2.08 7.47
N SER A 34 -22.59 -2.47 6.48
CA SER A 34 -22.29 -3.58 5.59
C SER A 34 -21.02 -3.35 4.77
N TYR A 35 -20.72 -2.10 4.39
CA TYR A 35 -19.47 -1.77 3.69
C TYR A 35 -18.25 -2.09 4.55
N TYR A 36 -18.30 -1.71 5.82
CA TYR A 36 -17.22 -1.98 6.77
C TYR A 36 -17.10 -3.46 7.08
N LYS A 37 -18.22 -4.17 7.28
CA LYS A 37 -18.18 -5.63 7.43
C LYS A 37 -17.51 -6.30 6.22
N LYS A 38 -17.86 -5.88 4.99
CA LYS A 38 -17.24 -6.39 3.76
C LYS A 38 -15.74 -6.09 3.70
N ALA A 39 -15.31 -4.89 4.11
CA ALA A 39 -13.90 -4.50 4.17
C ALA A 39 -13.06 -5.37 5.10
N PHE A 40 -13.67 -5.99 6.12
CA PHE A 40 -12.99 -6.90 7.06
C PHE A 40 -13.32 -8.38 6.83
N THR A 41 -13.92 -8.75 5.69
CA THR A 41 -14.19 -10.14 5.34
C THR A 41 -13.09 -10.68 4.43
N HIS A 42 -12.28 -11.61 4.93
CA HIS A 42 -11.24 -12.26 4.14
C HIS A 42 -11.85 -13.25 3.13
N ARG A 43 -11.25 -13.35 1.94
CA ARG A 43 -11.72 -14.21 0.83
C ARG A 43 -11.83 -15.70 1.19
N SER A 44 -11.09 -16.16 2.20
CA SER A 44 -11.14 -17.55 2.70
C SER A 44 -12.51 -17.96 3.24
N LEU A 45 -13.36 -17.00 3.61
CA LEU A 45 -14.73 -17.27 4.05
C LEU A 45 -15.67 -17.68 2.89
N LYS A 46 -15.30 -17.39 1.64
CA LYS A 46 -16.08 -17.75 0.44
C LYS A 46 -17.56 -17.34 0.52
N LEU A 47 -17.86 -16.21 1.17
CA LEU A 47 -19.22 -15.69 1.28
C LEU A 47 -19.65 -15.07 -0.05
N THR A 48 -20.92 -15.27 -0.40
CA THR A 48 -21.57 -14.66 -1.55
C THR A 48 -22.84 -13.93 -1.12
N ASP A 49 -23.23 -12.90 -1.85
CA ASP A 49 -24.55 -12.27 -1.67
C ASP A 49 -25.65 -13.01 -2.46
N GLU A 50 -26.86 -12.45 -2.44
CA GLU A 50 -28.04 -12.99 -3.12
C GLU A 50 -27.90 -13.07 -4.65
N HIS A 51 -26.93 -12.35 -5.22
CA HIS A 51 -26.63 -12.36 -6.66
C HIS A 51 -25.44 -13.27 -6.99
N GLY A 52 -24.84 -13.92 -5.99
CA GLY A 52 -23.65 -14.76 -6.17
C GLY A 52 -22.34 -13.98 -6.17
N ASP A 53 -22.36 -12.66 -5.92
CA ASP A 53 -21.15 -11.85 -5.91
C ASP A 53 -20.34 -12.09 -4.63
N PRO A 54 -19.00 -12.17 -4.71
CA PRO A 54 -18.16 -12.34 -3.52
C PRO A 54 -18.31 -11.20 -2.50
N ILE A 55 -18.54 -11.58 -1.24
CA ILE A 55 -18.49 -10.68 -0.08
C ILE A 55 -17.11 -10.79 0.54
N ASN A 56 -16.15 -10.05 0.00
CA ASN A 56 -14.81 -9.91 0.56
C ASN A 56 -14.26 -8.49 0.35
N TYR A 57 -13.07 -8.22 0.89
CA TYR A 57 -12.45 -6.90 0.86
C TYR A 57 -11.88 -6.48 -0.51
N GLU A 58 -11.63 -7.41 -1.45
CA GLU A 58 -10.76 -7.18 -2.62
C GLU A 58 -11.28 -6.05 -3.54
N ARG A 59 -12.60 -5.95 -3.74
CA ARG A 59 -13.18 -4.84 -4.53
C ARG A 59 -13.12 -3.49 -3.83
N LEU A 60 -13.18 -3.49 -2.50
CA LEU A 60 -13.04 -2.26 -1.72
C LEU A 60 -11.58 -1.84 -1.64
N GLU A 61 -10.64 -2.79 -1.58
CA GLU A 61 -9.20 -2.54 -1.69
C GLU A 61 -8.88 -1.78 -2.98
N PHE A 62 -9.33 -2.29 -4.12
CA PHE A 62 -9.15 -1.62 -5.42
C PHE A 62 -9.65 -0.16 -5.43
N LEU A 63 -10.87 0.07 -4.92
CA LEU A 63 -11.45 1.41 -4.85
C LEU A 63 -10.70 2.31 -3.86
N GLY A 64 -10.30 1.73 -2.72
CA GLY A 64 -9.60 2.42 -1.66
C GLY A 64 -8.20 2.86 -2.05
N ASP A 65 -7.44 2.01 -2.77
CA ASP A 65 -6.14 2.35 -3.34
C ASP A 65 -6.23 3.56 -4.27
N ALA A 66 -7.17 3.55 -5.22
CA ALA A 66 -7.40 4.68 -6.12
C ALA A 66 -7.73 5.97 -5.35
N MET A 67 -8.56 5.86 -4.30
CA MET A 67 -8.90 6.99 -3.45
C MET A 67 -7.71 7.52 -2.65
N LEU A 68 -6.93 6.63 -2.04
CA LEU A 68 -5.74 6.96 -1.29
C LEU A 68 -4.72 7.66 -2.19
N GLY A 69 -4.40 7.08 -3.34
CA GLY A 69 -3.47 7.64 -4.31
C GLY A 69 -3.87 9.03 -4.78
N SER A 70 -5.15 9.25 -5.08
CA SER A 70 -5.68 10.57 -5.47
C SER A 70 -5.53 11.62 -4.37
N ILE A 71 -5.88 11.27 -3.13
CA ILE A 71 -5.82 12.20 -1.99
C ILE A 71 -4.37 12.55 -1.64
N ILE A 72 -3.47 11.57 -1.63
CA ILE A 72 -2.04 11.80 -1.40
C ILE A 72 -1.43 12.64 -2.53
N ALA A 73 -1.76 12.37 -3.79
CA ALA A 73 -1.30 13.19 -4.91
C ALA A 73 -1.75 14.65 -4.78
N SER A 74 -3.03 14.87 -4.43
CA SER A 74 -3.57 16.21 -4.20
C SER A 74 -2.89 16.94 -3.04
N TYR A 75 -2.56 16.22 -1.97
CA TYR A 75 -1.80 16.76 -0.84
C TYR A 75 -0.39 17.19 -1.26
N LEU A 76 0.36 16.29 -1.92
CA LEU A 76 1.74 16.54 -2.33
C LEU A 76 1.84 17.71 -3.31
N TYR A 77 0.94 17.77 -4.30
CA TYR A 77 0.88 18.87 -5.27
C TYR A 77 0.78 20.25 -4.60
N LYS A 78 0.03 20.35 -3.50
CA LYS A 78 -0.14 21.60 -2.75
C LYS A 78 1.01 21.87 -1.79
N LYS A 79 1.61 20.82 -1.25
CA LYS A 79 2.62 20.91 -0.19
C LYS A 79 4.03 21.14 -0.74
N VAL A 80 4.31 20.65 -1.95
CA VAL A 80 5.60 20.78 -2.65
C VAL A 80 5.40 21.42 -4.03
N PRO A 81 5.11 22.73 -4.10
CA PRO A 81 4.77 23.40 -5.37
C PRO A 81 5.93 23.43 -6.38
N GLU A 82 7.18 23.31 -5.92
CA GLU A 82 8.38 23.29 -6.76
C GLU A 82 8.76 21.86 -7.21
N GLY A 83 8.06 20.84 -6.71
CA GLY A 83 8.34 19.45 -7.03
C GLY A 83 7.99 19.12 -8.48
N SER A 84 8.91 18.48 -9.19
CA SER A 84 8.65 17.96 -10.53
C SER A 84 7.61 16.82 -10.50
N GLU A 85 7.00 16.50 -11.64
CA GLU A 85 6.06 15.37 -11.74
C GLU A 85 6.71 14.06 -11.24
N GLY A 86 7.93 13.75 -11.69
CA GLY A 86 8.66 12.56 -11.27
C GLY A 86 8.93 12.53 -9.76
N TYR A 87 9.31 13.66 -9.17
CA TYR A 87 9.49 13.79 -7.73
C TYR A 87 8.19 13.53 -6.97
N LEU A 88 7.08 14.16 -7.38
CA LEU A 88 5.78 13.99 -6.74
C LEU A 88 5.28 12.54 -6.85
N THR A 89 5.50 11.90 -8.00
CA THR A 89 5.19 10.48 -8.22
C THR A 89 6.04 9.58 -7.33
N GLN A 90 7.33 9.89 -7.13
CA GLN A 90 8.21 9.16 -6.23
C GLN A 90 7.71 9.28 -4.78
N MET A 91 7.47 10.51 -4.30
CA MET A 91 6.98 10.78 -2.95
C MET A 91 5.64 10.09 -2.67
N ARG A 92 4.70 10.16 -3.61
CA ARG A 92 3.43 9.43 -3.52
C ARG A 92 3.68 7.95 -3.34
N SER A 93 4.55 7.36 -4.15
CA SER A 93 4.87 5.93 -4.11
C SER A 93 5.51 5.50 -2.78
N LYS A 94 6.29 6.36 -2.12
CA LYS A 94 6.81 6.08 -0.77
C LYS A 94 5.67 5.99 0.24
N ILE A 95 4.74 6.95 0.19
CA ILE A 95 3.61 7.06 1.12
C ILE A 95 2.60 5.93 0.92
N VAL A 96 2.30 5.53 -0.31
CA VAL A 96 1.33 4.45 -0.58
C VAL A 96 2.00 3.09 -0.79
N SER A 97 3.26 2.94 -0.37
CA SER A 97 3.98 1.68 -0.51
C SER A 97 3.37 0.57 0.35
N ARG A 98 3.39 -0.67 -0.14
CA ARG A 98 2.87 -1.85 0.60
C ARG A 98 3.51 -2.00 1.99
N GLU A 99 4.80 -1.71 2.10
CA GLU A 99 5.53 -1.68 3.38
C GLU A 99 4.85 -0.72 4.36
N HIS A 100 4.72 0.55 3.97
CA HIS A 100 4.12 1.58 4.83
C HIS A 100 2.63 1.29 5.13
N LEU A 101 1.84 0.85 4.14
CA LEU A 101 0.43 0.53 4.39
C LEU A 101 0.25 -0.67 5.31
N ASN A 102 1.17 -1.64 5.28
CA ASN A 102 1.17 -2.75 6.24
C ASN A 102 1.49 -2.27 7.66
N GLU A 103 2.46 -1.37 7.83
CA GLU A 103 2.77 -0.74 9.12
C GLU A 103 1.54 0.02 9.66
N LEU A 104 0.90 0.84 8.83
CA LEU A 104 -0.33 1.55 9.20
C LEU A 104 -1.45 0.60 9.64
N GLY A 105 -1.67 -0.49 8.90
CA GLY A 105 -2.68 -1.48 9.26
C GLY A 105 -2.37 -2.22 10.56
N LYS A 106 -1.09 -2.35 10.93
CA LYS A 106 -0.65 -2.90 12.23
C LYS A 106 -0.84 -1.89 13.36
N ASP A 107 -0.42 -0.64 13.17
CA ASP A 107 -0.54 0.44 14.16
C ASP A 107 -2.00 0.73 14.53
N LEU A 108 -2.90 0.65 13.55
CA LEU A 108 -4.34 0.78 13.76
C LEU A 108 -4.99 -0.50 14.28
N ASN A 109 -4.23 -1.57 14.48
CA ASN A 109 -4.66 -2.91 14.89
C ASN A 109 -5.88 -3.40 14.06
N LEU A 110 -5.87 -3.22 12.74
CA LEU A 110 -7.03 -3.53 11.90
C LEU A 110 -7.34 -5.02 11.82
N ILE A 111 -6.34 -5.87 12.05
CA ILE A 111 -6.46 -7.33 12.01
C ILE A 111 -7.46 -7.86 13.05
N GLN A 112 -7.73 -7.10 14.12
CA GLN A 112 -8.73 -7.49 15.12
C GLN A 112 -10.14 -7.60 14.54
N PHE A 113 -10.44 -6.81 13.50
CA PHE A 113 -11.76 -6.78 12.84
C PHE A 113 -11.92 -7.87 11.78
N VAL A 114 -10.81 -8.45 11.30
CA VAL A 114 -10.81 -9.38 10.17
C VAL A 114 -11.45 -10.72 10.54
N LYS A 115 -12.41 -11.15 9.72
CA LYS A 115 -13.00 -12.49 9.78
C LYS A 115 -12.42 -13.37 8.69
N SER A 116 -11.94 -14.55 9.06
CA SER A 116 -11.23 -15.49 8.18
C SER A 116 -11.43 -16.94 8.66
N ASN A 117 -11.39 -17.89 7.72
CA ASN A 117 -11.25 -19.33 8.00
C ASN A 117 -9.78 -19.77 8.21
N ILE A 118 -8.83 -18.84 8.10
CA ILE A 118 -7.40 -19.07 8.26
C ILE A 118 -6.98 -18.40 9.58
N SER A 119 -6.10 -19.05 10.36
CA SER A 119 -5.55 -18.46 11.57
C SER A 119 -4.81 -17.17 11.24
N LYS A 120 -4.83 -16.19 12.16
CA LYS A 120 -4.20 -14.87 11.92
C LYS A 120 -2.72 -14.98 11.59
N ASP A 121 -2.02 -15.95 12.16
CA ASP A 121 -0.59 -16.20 11.91
C ASP A 121 -0.29 -16.70 10.49
N ASN A 122 -1.29 -17.26 9.82
CA ASN A 122 -1.19 -17.75 8.44
C ASN A 122 -1.79 -16.77 7.42
N ILE A 123 -2.31 -15.63 7.87
CA ILE A 123 -2.75 -14.57 6.98
C ILE A 123 -1.50 -13.79 6.55
N GLY A 124 -1.18 -13.86 5.26
CA GLY A 124 0.07 -13.27 4.73
C GLY A 124 0.24 -11.78 5.05
N ASP A 125 1.49 -11.35 5.17
CA ASP A 125 1.90 -10.04 5.71
C ASP A 125 1.21 -8.82 5.05
N ASN A 126 0.78 -8.96 3.79
CA ASN A 126 0.15 -7.89 3.03
C ASN A 126 -1.30 -7.59 3.46
N ILE A 127 -1.91 -8.44 4.29
CA ILE A 127 -3.31 -8.24 4.69
C ILE A 127 -3.53 -6.88 5.35
N HIS A 128 -2.57 -6.39 6.13
CA HIS A 128 -2.71 -5.15 6.87
C HIS A 128 -2.94 -3.96 5.94
N GLY A 129 -2.13 -3.84 4.87
CA GLY A 129 -2.30 -2.83 3.84
C GLY A 129 -3.59 -3.03 3.04
N ASN A 130 -3.91 -4.26 2.64
CA ASN A 130 -5.12 -4.56 1.87
C ASN A 130 -6.40 -4.16 2.63
N ILE A 131 -6.44 -4.45 3.94
CA ILE A 131 -7.57 -4.11 4.80
C ILE A 131 -7.63 -2.61 5.06
N PHE A 132 -6.49 -1.92 5.18
CA PHE A 132 -6.46 -0.47 5.26
C PHE A 132 -7.06 0.17 4.00
N GLU A 133 -6.62 -0.26 2.81
CA GLU A 133 -7.17 0.19 1.53
C GLU A 133 -8.68 -0.12 1.46
N ALA A 134 -9.10 -1.34 1.81
CA ALA A 134 -10.51 -1.70 1.83
C ALA A 134 -11.35 -0.86 2.81
N LEU A 135 -10.79 -0.46 3.95
CA LEU A 135 -11.43 0.45 4.88
C LEU A 135 -11.63 1.84 4.25
N VAL A 136 -10.62 2.37 3.55
CA VAL A 136 -10.75 3.62 2.79
C VAL A 136 -11.86 3.52 1.74
N GLY A 137 -11.92 2.40 1.00
CA GLY A 137 -12.98 2.13 0.04
C GLY A 137 -14.37 2.07 0.69
N ALA A 138 -14.49 1.46 1.86
CA ALA A 138 -15.75 1.43 2.62
C ALA A 138 -16.19 2.82 3.10
N ILE A 139 -15.25 3.65 3.57
CA ILE A 139 -15.53 5.04 3.95
C ILE A 139 -16.03 5.84 2.74
N TYR A 140 -15.44 5.63 1.57
CA TYR A 140 -15.84 6.33 0.36
C TYR A 140 -17.29 6.01 -0.02
N LEU A 141 -17.65 4.72 -0.05
CA LEU A 141 -19.02 4.30 -0.37
C LEU A 141 -20.04 4.75 0.68
N ASP A 142 -19.65 4.84 1.95
CA ASP A 142 -20.56 5.21 3.04
C ASP A 142 -20.75 6.73 3.18
N ARG A 143 -19.66 7.48 3.04
CA ARG A 143 -19.58 8.90 3.46
C ARG A 143 -19.04 9.83 2.38
N GLY A 144 -18.52 9.30 1.29
CA GLY A 144 -17.98 10.05 0.17
C GLY A 144 -16.57 10.61 0.40
N TYR A 145 -16.07 11.28 -0.64
CA TYR A 145 -14.69 11.79 -0.76
C TYR A 145 -14.21 12.58 0.47
N ASN A 146 -15.03 13.51 0.98
CA ASN A 146 -14.62 14.41 2.07
C ASN A 146 -14.26 13.65 3.36
N TYR A 147 -14.94 12.54 3.65
CA TYR A 147 -14.64 11.72 4.82
C TYR A 147 -13.39 10.87 4.59
N CYS A 148 -13.17 10.34 3.38
CA CYS A 148 -11.90 9.69 3.03
C CYS A 148 -10.73 10.64 3.20
N LYS A 149 -10.84 11.86 2.65
CA LYS A 149 -9.81 12.88 2.74
C LYS A 149 -9.48 13.21 4.19
N LYS A 150 -10.49 13.43 5.03
CA LYS A 150 -10.30 13.69 6.46
C LYS A 150 -9.62 12.52 7.16
N PHE A 151 -10.11 11.30 6.94
CA PHE A 151 -9.54 10.09 7.55
C PHE A 151 -8.08 9.86 7.15
N ILE A 152 -7.75 9.97 5.85
CA ILE A 152 -6.39 9.83 5.33
C ILE A 152 -5.49 10.93 5.89
N TYR A 153 -5.99 12.16 6.02
CA TYR A 153 -5.20 13.24 6.60
C TYR A 153 -4.83 12.95 8.07
N GLU A 154 -5.79 12.51 8.87
CA GLU A 154 -5.58 12.22 10.29
C GLU A 154 -4.76 10.95 10.54
N LYS A 155 -4.92 9.92 9.70
CA LYS A 155 -4.31 8.60 9.93
C LYS A 155 -3.03 8.33 9.15
N VAL A 156 -2.80 9.05 8.06
CA VAL A 156 -1.64 8.83 7.17
C VAL A 156 -0.78 10.07 7.12
N ILE A 157 -1.36 11.20 6.70
CA ILE A 157 -0.57 12.40 6.40
C ILE A 157 0.03 13.00 7.67
N SER A 158 -0.81 13.34 8.65
CA SER A 158 -0.36 14.01 9.87
C SER A 158 0.66 13.20 10.68
N PRO A 159 0.55 11.87 10.84
CA PRO A 159 1.49 11.13 11.68
C PRO A 159 2.72 10.60 10.94
N TYR A 160 2.65 10.37 9.61
CA TYR A 160 3.69 9.63 8.88
C TYR A 160 4.32 10.38 7.71
N VAL A 161 3.70 11.46 7.22
CA VAL A 161 4.22 12.18 6.06
C VAL A 161 5.07 13.37 6.50
N ASP A 162 6.36 13.09 6.66
CA ASP A 162 7.42 14.06 6.84
C ASP A 162 8.24 14.13 5.55
N ILE A 163 8.14 15.25 4.82
CA ILE A 163 8.69 15.36 3.46
C ILE A 163 10.21 15.22 3.47
N GLU A 164 10.91 15.88 4.40
CA GLU A 164 12.36 15.85 4.49
C GLU A 164 12.87 14.42 4.78
N LYS A 165 12.19 13.69 5.67
CA LYS A 165 12.52 12.28 5.93
C LYS A 165 12.22 11.38 4.76
N LEU A 166 11.14 11.64 4.03
CA LEU A 166 10.75 10.87 2.87
C LEU A 166 11.75 11.04 1.72
N GLU A 167 12.34 12.23 1.54
CA GLU A 167 13.40 12.46 0.55
C GLU A 167 14.60 11.56 0.77
N GLY A 168 15.04 11.40 2.02
CA GLY A 168 16.18 10.53 2.38
C GLY A 168 15.93 9.03 2.20
N LYS A 169 14.68 8.58 2.02
CA LYS A 169 14.36 7.14 1.84
C LYS A 169 14.44 6.74 0.37
N VAL A 170 15.43 5.92 0.00
CA VAL A 170 15.47 5.27 -1.33
C VAL A 170 14.45 4.14 -1.39
N THR A 171 13.45 4.24 -2.27
CA THR A 171 12.38 3.23 -2.41
C THR A 171 12.55 2.28 -3.58
N SER A 172 13.38 2.63 -4.56
CA SER A 172 13.80 1.74 -5.66
C SER A 172 15.21 2.12 -6.08
N TYR A 173 16.16 1.24 -5.79
CA TYR A 173 17.54 1.40 -6.25
C TYR A 173 17.61 1.19 -7.76
N LYS A 174 16.78 0.31 -8.34
CA LYS A 174 16.72 0.12 -9.79
C LYS A 174 16.34 1.43 -10.50
N GLY A 175 15.26 2.07 -10.08
CA GLY A 175 14.82 3.35 -10.63
C GLY A 175 15.87 4.44 -10.50
N LEU A 176 16.48 4.54 -9.31
CA LEU A 176 17.54 5.52 -9.02
C LEU A 176 18.75 5.33 -9.94
N ILE A 177 19.24 4.10 -10.13
CA ILE A 177 20.37 3.82 -11.02
C ILE A 177 20.02 4.12 -12.48
N ILE A 178 18.83 3.77 -12.94
CA ILE A 178 18.37 4.07 -14.30
C ILE A 178 18.33 5.59 -14.54
N GLU A 179 17.72 6.33 -13.61
CA GLU A 179 17.61 7.78 -13.68
C GLU A 179 18.98 8.46 -13.70
N TRP A 180 19.89 8.02 -12.82
CA TRP A 180 21.26 8.51 -12.78
C TRP A 180 22.00 8.23 -14.09
N CYS A 181 21.96 7.00 -14.61
CA CYS A 181 22.60 6.66 -15.90
C CYS A 181 22.05 7.51 -17.04
N GLN A 182 20.72 7.72 -17.11
CA GLN A 182 20.08 8.56 -18.13
C GLN A 182 20.52 10.02 -18.02
N LYS A 183 20.56 10.58 -16.80
CA LYS A 183 21.03 11.96 -16.55
C LYS A 183 22.49 12.15 -16.96
N GLN A 184 23.34 11.17 -16.66
CA GLN A 184 24.77 11.19 -17.01
C GLN A 184 25.05 10.74 -18.45
N LYS A 185 24.01 10.36 -19.22
CA LYS A 185 24.13 9.79 -20.57
C LYS A 185 25.03 8.56 -20.63
N LYS A 186 25.05 7.76 -19.56
CA LYS A 186 25.77 6.48 -19.48
C LYS A 186 24.88 5.34 -19.99
N ALA A 187 25.42 4.48 -20.84
CA ALA A 187 24.81 3.22 -21.22
C ALA A 187 24.76 2.28 -20.01
N TYR A 188 23.65 1.58 -19.84
CA TYR A 188 23.44 0.61 -18.77
C TYR A 188 22.73 -0.64 -19.30
N ASP A 189 23.03 -1.79 -18.70
CA ASP A 189 22.41 -3.06 -19.04
C ASP A 189 22.06 -3.86 -17.78
N PHE A 190 20.89 -4.50 -17.80
CA PHE A 190 20.41 -5.40 -16.75
C PHE A 190 20.21 -6.79 -17.37
N ASP A 191 21.24 -7.62 -17.33
CA ASP A 191 21.18 -9.01 -17.78
C ASP A 191 20.52 -9.86 -16.69
N VAL A 192 19.22 -10.14 -16.88
CA VAL A 192 18.39 -10.93 -15.96
C VAL A 192 18.20 -12.32 -16.53
N TYR A 193 18.65 -13.34 -15.80
CA TYR A 193 18.51 -14.74 -16.19
C TYR A 193 17.96 -15.59 -15.03
N GLU A 194 17.33 -16.70 -15.40
CA GLU A 194 16.89 -17.69 -14.43
C GLU A 194 18.10 -18.48 -13.92
N ASP A 195 18.20 -18.60 -12.61
CA ASP A 195 19.25 -19.33 -11.92
C ASP A 195 18.62 -20.59 -11.33
N SER A 196 18.46 -21.57 -12.18
CA SER A 196 17.86 -22.87 -11.89
C SER A 196 18.93 -23.87 -11.40
N GLY A 197 19.79 -23.48 -10.47
CA GLY A 197 20.71 -24.41 -9.81
C GLY A 197 19.98 -25.62 -9.20
N ASN A 198 20.71 -26.53 -8.53
CA ASN A 198 20.13 -27.77 -7.94
C ASN A 198 19.17 -27.55 -6.74
N GLU A 199 18.65 -26.34 -6.56
CA GLU A 199 17.76 -25.99 -5.47
C GLU A 199 16.29 -26.21 -5.85
N HIS A 200 15.48 -26.69 -4.91
CA HIS A 200 14.02 -26.80 -5.09
C HIS A 200 13.32 -25.44 -5.25
N ILE A 201 14.01 -24.34 -4.92
CA ILE A 201 13.49 -22.98 -4.99
C ILE A 201 14.09 -22.27 -6.19
N LYS A 202 13.23 -21.77 -7.07
CA LYS A 202 13.60 -21.00 -8.26
C LYS A 202 14.24 -19.68 -7.87
N HIS A 203 15.43 -19.43 -8.40
CA HIS A 203 16.14 -18.16 -8.24
C HIS A 203 16.26 -17.43 -9.58
N PHE A 204 16.44 -16.12 -9.48
CA PHE A 204 16.78 -15.25 -10.60
C PHE A 204 18.07 -14.52 -10.24
N SER A 205 18.97 -14.45 -11.20
CA SER A 205 20.22 -13.74 -11.10
C SER A 205 20.25 -12.56 -12.07
N VAL A 206 20.87 -11.48 -11.64
CA VAL A 206 20.99 -10.22 -12.39
C VAL A 206 22.44 -9.78 -12.38
N LYS A 207 22.94 -9.36 -13.54
CA LYS A 207 24.19 -8.61 -13.68
C LYS A 207 23.85 -7.20 -14.15
N ILE A 208 24.42 -6.19 -13.50
CA ILE A 208 24.28 -4.80 -13.91
C ILE A 208 25.62 -4.31 -14.41
N SER A 209 25.63 -3.85 -15.66
CA SER A 209 26.79 -3.24 -16.30
C SER A 209 26.50 -1.77 -16.63
N ILE A 210 27.48 -0.89 -16.43
CA ILE A 210 27.42 0.53 -16.80
C ILE A 210 28.64 0.82 -17.66
N GLU A 211 28.44 1.45 -18.83
CA GLU A 211 29.50 1.67 -19.83
C GLU A 211 30.23 0.37 -20.22
N GLY A 212 29.49 -0.74 -20.30
CA GLY A 212 30.03 -2.06 -20.61
C GLY A 212 30.83 -2.73 -19.47
N VAL A 213 31.03 -2.06 -18.34
CA VAL A 213 31.72 -2.60 -17.17
C VAL A 213 30.72 -3.20 -16.21
N LEU A 214 30.90 -4.48 -15.85
CA LEU A 214 30.10 -5.16 -14.85
C LEU A 214 30.35 -4.54 -13.46
N VAL A 215 29.33 -3.91 -12.89
CA VAL A 215 29.42 -3.23 -11.58
C VAL A 215 28.94 -4.12 -10.44
N ALA A 216 27.79 -4.79 -10.63
CA ALA A 216 27.21 -5.60 -9.57
C ALA A 216 26.43 -6.81 -10.08
N LYS A 217 26.22 -7.76 -9.17
CA LYS A 217 25.32 -8.90 -9.36
C LYS A 217 24.31 -8.98 -8.22
N GLY A 218 23.15 -9.57 -8.47
CA GLY A 218 22.14 -9.88 -7.45
C GLY A 218 21.49 -11.23 -7.74
N ARG A 219 21.07 -11.94 -6.69
CA ARG A 219 20.35 -13.22 -6.78
C ARG A 219 19.23 -13.23 -5.77
N ALA A 220 18.01 -13.53 -6.20
CA ALA A 220 16.86 -13.63 -5.30
C ALA A 220 15.76 -14.54 -5.87
N THR A 221 14.74 -14.83 -5.07
CA THR A 221 13.62 -15.71 -5.43
C THR A 221 12.61 -15.08 -6.40
N SER A 222 12.78 -13.82 -6.77
CA SER A 222 12.00 -13.18 -7.83
C SER A 222 12.87 -12.20 -8.63
N LYS A 223 12.54 -12.02 -9.92
CA LYS A 223 13.23 -11.06 -10.81
C LYS A 223 13.32 -9.68 -10.17
N LYS A 224 12.19 -9.14 -9.70
CA LYS A 224 12.12 -7.82 -9.06
C LYS A 224 13.06 -7.69 -7.85
N LYS A 225 13.11 -8.71 -6.98
CA LYS A 225 14.00 -8.70 -5.81
C LYS A 225 15.47 -8.77 -6.22
N ALA A 226 15.80 -9.58 -7.23
CA ALA A 226 17.17 -9.74 -7.70
C ALA A 226 17.70 -8.45 -8.35
N GLU A 227 16.87 -7.78 -9.16
CA GLU A 227 17.18 -6.49 -9.76
C GLU A 227 17.41 -5.40 -8.70
N GLU A 228 16.49 -5.25 -7.74
CA GLU A 228 16.63 -4.27 -6.66
C GLU A 228 17.88 -4.53 -5.80
N GLN A 229 18.19 -5.79 -5.50
CA GLN A 229 19.38 -6.15 -4.75
C GLN A 229 20.67 -5.83 -5.53
N ALA A 230 20.70 -6.14 -6.83
CA ALA A 230 21.83 -5.78 -7.68
C ALA A 230 22.00 -4.26 -7.77
N ALA A 231 20.91 -3.53 -8.01
CA ALA A 231 20.93 -2.07 -8.14
C ALA A 231 21.34 -1.39 -6.82
N LYS A 232 20.92 -1.93 -5.67
CA LYS A 232 21.39 -1.46 -4.35
C LYS A 232 22.90 -1.61 -4.21
N ARG A 233 23.48 -2.70 -4.70
CA ARG A 233 24.94 -2.89 -4.71
C ARG A 233 25.64 -1.89 -5.64
N VAL A 234 25.07 -1.59 -6.81
CA VAL A 234 25.59 -0.53 -7.69
C VAL A 234 25.59 0.82 -6.96
N PHE A 235 24.49 1.16 -6.29
CA PHE A 235 24.38 2.42 -5.55
C PHE A 235 25.51 2.60 -4.53
N PHE A 236 25.80 1.57 -3.72
CA PHE A 236 26.90 1.66 -2.76
C PHE A 236 28.29 1.59 -3.42
N ALA A 237 28.44 0.86 -4.52
CA ALA A 237 29.72 0.79 -5.23
C ALA A 237 30.08 2.12 -5.93
N MET A 238 29.08 2.89 -6.34
CA MET A 238 29.24 4.16 -7.07
C MET A 238 28.67 5.34 -6.29
N GLN A 239 28.63 5.26 -4.96
CA GLN A 239 27.89 6.19 -4.12
C GLN A 239 28.34 7.64 -4.34
N GLU A 240 29.66 7.88 -4.38
CA GLU A 240 30.23 9.23 -4.59
C GLU A 240 29.81 9.82 -5.94
N GLU A 241 29.84 9.03 -7.02
CA GLU A 241 29.43 9.49 -8.35
C GLU A 241 27.92 9.76 -8.43
N ILE A 242 27.12 9.01 -7.67
CA ILE A 242 25.66 9.11 -7.70
C ILE A 242 25.17 10.28 -6.83
N THR A 243 25.77 10.49 -5.65
CA THR A 243 25.33 11.56 -4.75
C THR A 243 25.84 12.94 -5.15
N ASN A 244 26.93 13.02 -5.90
CA ASN A 244 27.56 14.30 -6.30
C ASN A 244 27.10 14.80 -7.68
N SER A 245 26.11 14.17 -8.32
CA SER A 245 25.69 14.43 -9.71
C SER A 245 24.33 15.09 -9.85
#